data_AF-A0A5A7Z8E8-F1
#
_entry.id   AF-A0A5A7Z8E8-F1
#
_cell.length_a   1.000
_cell.length_b   1.000
_cell.length_c   1.000
_cell.angle_alpha   90.00
_cell.angle_beta   90.00
_cell.angle_gamma   90.00
#
_symmetry.space_group_name_H-M   'P 1'
#
loop_
_entity.id
_entity.type
_entity.pdbx_description
1 polymer ?
#
loop_
_entity_poly.entity_id
_entity_poly.type
_entity_poly.pdbx_seq_one_letter_code
_entity_poly.pdbx_strand_id
1 'polypeptide(L)'
;MSGRTHVLVYDGGVQTAEISARKDISAFANPLRRFNGDDQWGLGLAPLSPGKTYGEMLEAGELSTEYIQAAGLPEAMTVEIRKPGGHEWGAVWVRYTIGHLDTRTEPADVPIRLAYGVKMISRSQVFDADEAAELFFAYYKTGDIPDGYELQPIEGYRTDGTVVDLSK
;
A
#
# COMPACT_ATOMS: atom_id res chain seq x y z
N MET A 1 12.65 -15.48 20.05
CA MET A 1 13.00 -14.14 19.55
C MET A 1 11.79 -13.56 18.84
N SER A 2 11.20 -12.50 19.40
CA SER A 2 10.12 -11.73 18.76
C SER A 2 10.75 -10.56 18.02
N GLY A 3 11.38 -10.85 16.88
CA GLY A 3 11.91 -9.81 16.01
C GLY A 3 10.78 -8.97 15.44
N ARG A 4 11.02 -7.66 15.30
CA ARG A 4 10.17 -6.79 14.50
C ARG A 4 10.39 -7.19 13.04
N THR A 5 9.32 -7.26 12.27
CA THR A 5 9.37 -7.76 10.88
C THR A 5 8.82 -6.76 9.89
N HIS A 6 8.04 -5.78 10.34
CA HIS A 6 7.47 -4.76 9.49
C HIS A 6 7.45 -3.41 10.18
N VAL A 7 7.31 -2.36 9.38
CA VAL A 7 7.05 -1.00 9.80
C VAL A 7 5.70 -0.55 9.25
N LEU A 8 4.88 0.03 10.14
CA LEU A 8 3.74 0.84 9.77
C LEU A 8 4.18 2.28 9.61
N VAL A 9 3.75 2.91 8.52
CA VAL A 9 4.04 4.30 8.18
C VAL A 9 2.71 5.04 8.08
N TYR A 10 2.51 6.04 8.92
CA TYR A 10 1.27 6.81 8.98
C TYR A 10 1.46 8.14 8.25
N ASP A 11 0.48 8.49 7.43
CA ASP A 11 0.30 9.85 6.89
C ASP A 11 1.54 10.38 6.15
N GLY A 12 2.15 9.53 5.32
CA GLY A 12 3.36 9.89 4.57
C GLY A 12 4.65 9.91 5.40
N GLY A 13 4.65 9.28 6.58
CA GLY A 13 5.84 9.14 7.44
C GLY A 13 5.88 10.11 8.61
N VAL A 14 4.78 10.79 8.92
CA VAL A 14 4.64 11.64 10.12
C VAL A 14 4.87 10.81 11.38
N GLN A 15 4.37 9.57 11.40
CA GLN A 15 4.59 8.63 12.47
C GLN A 15 4.94 7.26 11.89
N THR A 16 5.77 6.50 12.62
CA THR A 16 6.06 5.10 12.30
C THR A 16 5.93 4.20 13.52
N ALA A 17 5.60 2.93 13.28
CA ALA A 17 5.54 1.92 14.33
C ALA A 17 6.05 0.58 13.80
N GLU A 18 7.06 0.01 14.46
CA GLU A 18 7.59 -1.30 14.10
C GLU A 18 6.80 -2.41 14.78
N ILE A 19 6.36 -3.39 14.01
CA ILE A 19 5.50 -4.49 14.48
C ILE A 19 6.18 -5.85 14.32
N SER A 20 5.89 -6.75 15.26
CA SER A 20 6.34 -8.16 15.24
C SER A 20 5.47 -9.03 14.35
N ALA A 21 5.96 -10.20 13.95
CA ALA A 21 5.26 -11.23 13.15
C ALA A 21 4.00 -11.88 13.79
N ARG A 22 3.47 -11.37 14.91
CA ARG A 22 2.28 -11.92 15.60
C ARG A 22 1.14 -10.92 15.86
N LYS A 23 0.96 -9.92 14.99
CA LYS A 23 -0.24 -9.07 15.02
C LYS A 23 -1.48 -9.78 14.47
N ASP A 24 -2.63 -9.38 15.00
CA ASP A 24 -3.94 -9.66 14.42
C ASP A 24 -4.40 -8.49 13.52
N ILE A 25 -5.53 -8.68 12.85
CA ILE A 25 -6.09 -7.71 11.89
C ILE A 25 -6.38 -6.33 12.51
N SER A 26 -6.59 -6.24 13.84
CA SER A 26 -6.89 -4.97 14.50
C SER A 26 -5.73 -3.97 14.43
N ALA A 27 -4.50 -4.46 14.20
CA ALA A 27 -3.34 -3.60 13.94
C ALA A 27 -3.51 -2.73 12.68
N PHE A 28 -4.37 -3.15 11.75
CA PHE A 28 -4.64 -2.46 10.49
C PHE A 28 -6.05 -1.86 10.47
N ALA A 29 -7.06 -2.60 10.94
CA ALA A 29 -8.44 -2.12 10.97
C ALA A 29 -8.62 -0.87 11.85
N ASN A 30 -7.97 -0.82 13.03
CA ASN A 30 -8.10 0.31 13.93
C ASN A 30 -7.60 1.64 13.32
N PRO A 31 -6.40 1.72 12.71
CA PRO A 31 -5.98 2.96 12.07
C PRO A 31 -6.79 3.30 10.81
N LEU A 32 -7.12 2.33 9.95
CA LEU A 32 -7.89 2.60 8.72
C LEU A 32 -9.29 3.18 9.03
N ARG A 33 -9.99 2.63 10.03
CA ARG A 33 -11.29 3.15 10.49
C ARG A 33 -11.23 4.57 11.08
N ARG A 34 -10.04 5.06 11.43
CA ARG A 34 -9.85 6.40 12.01
C ARG A 34 -9.49 7.45 10.97
N PHE A 35 -9.36 7.08 9.69
CA PHE A 35 -9.09 8.08 8.67
C PHE A 35 -10.16 9.17 8.69
N ASN A 36 -9.72 10.40 8.57
CA ASN A 36 -10.56 11.60 8.53
C ASN A 36 -10.30 12.45 7.28
N GLY A 37 -9.31 12.06 6.46
CA GLY A 37 -8.97 12.74 5.21
C GLY A 37 -8.24 14.08 5.41
N ASP A 38 -7.76 14.36 6.62
CA ASP A 38 -6.98 15.55 6.98
C ASP A 38 -5.61 15.14 7.56
N ASP A 39 -5.50 14.92 8.87
CA ASP A 39 -4.27 14.50 9.54
C ASP A 39 -4.13 12.98 9.68
N GLN A 40 -5.21 12.23 9.44
CA GLN A 40 -5.25 10.77 9.38
C GLN A 40 -5.82 10.37 8.02
N TRP A 41 -4.96 10.17 7.04
CA TRP A 41 -5.34 9.99 5.65
C TRP A 41 -4.59 8.85 4.96
N GLY A 42 -3.51 8.33 5.56
CA GLY A 42 -2.66 7.33 4.93
C GLY A 42 -2.08 6.30 5.89
N LEU A 43 -2.00 5.06 5.41
CA LEU A 43 -1.34 3.96 6.10
C LEU A 43 -0.49 3.20 5.09
N GLY A 44 0.78 2.99 5.40
CA GLY A 44 1.70 2.13 4.68
C GLY A 44 2.18 0.99 5.57
N LEU A 45 2.45 -0.16 4.97
CA LEU A 45 3.06 -1.30 5.62
C LEU A 45 4.17 -1.84 4.71
N ALA A 46 5.37 -1.96 5.26
CA ALA A 46 6.53 -2.50 4.56
C ALA A 46 7.33 -3.45 5.46
N PRO A 47 7.99 -4.48 4.90
CA PRO A 47 8.86 -5.35 5.66
C PRO A 47 10.14 -4.63 6.08
N LEU A 48 10.68 -5.04 7.22
CA LEU A 48 11.99 -4.64 7.71
C LEU A 48 13.04 -5.65 7.23
N SER A 49 14.21 -5.15 6.87
CA SER A 49 15.39 -5.97 6.62
C SER A 49 15.71 -6.81 7.88
N PRO A 50 16.04 -8.11 7.73
CA PRO A 50 16.34 -8.97 8.87
C PRO A 50 17.40 -8.37 9.79
N GLY A 51 17.06 -8.20 11.07
CA GLY A 51 17.98 -7.69 12.09
C GLY A 51 18.16 -6.17 12.11
N LYS A 52 17.48 -5.42 11.25
CA LYS A 52 17.51 -3.94 11.24
C LYS A 52 16.22 -3.35 11.81
N THR A 53 16.36 -2.20 12.43
CA THR A 53 15.28 -1.26 12.75
C THR A 53 14.98 -0.38 11.54
N TYR A 54 13.82 0.28 11.54
CA TYR A 54 13.47 1.21 10.48
C TYR A 54 14.42 2.41 10.43
N GLY A 55 14.86 2.90 11.59
CA GLY A 55 15.83 3.99 11.68
C GLY A 55 17.17 3.65 11.01
N GLU A 56 17.69 2.45 11.25
CA GLU A 56 18.93 1.98 10.58
C GLU A 56 18.76 1.85 9.07
N MET A 57 17.58 1.42 8.60
CA MET A 57 17.27 1.38 7.16
C MET A 57 17.24 2.79 6.57
N LEU A 58 16.64 3.77 7.25
CA LEU A 58 16.61 5.17 6.81
C LEU A 58 18.02 5.77 6.71
N GLU A 59 18.85 5.57 7.75
CA GLU A 59 20.23 6.07 7.76
C GLU A 59 21.08 5.47 6.63
N ALA A 60 20.81 4.21 6.27
CA ALA A 60 21.48 3.52 5.17
C ALA A 60 20.90 3.84 3.78
N GLY A 61 19.79 4.59 3.70
CA GLY A 61 19.07 4.84 2.43
C GLY A 61 18.36 3.60 1.87
N GLU A 62 18.09 2.60 2.72
CA GLU A 62 17.49 1.30 2.37
C GLU A 62 15.98 1.31 2.59
N LEU A 63 15.25 2.24 1.97
CA LEU A 63 13.79 2.22 2.01
C LEU A 63 13.26 0.96 1.30
N SER A 64 12.28 0.30 1.92
CA SER A 64 11.66 -0.90 1.35
C SER A 64 11.07 -0.58 -0.02
N THR A 65 11.52 -1.31 -1.03
CA THR A 65 10.99 -1.25 -2.40
C THR A 65 9.69 -2.02 -2.57
N GLU A 66 9.26 -2.72 -1.53
CA GLU A 66 7.99 -3.43 -1.45
C GLU A 66 7.15 -2.87 -0.30
N TYR A 67 5.85 -2.71 -0.55
CA TYR A 67 4.90 -2.23 0.45
C TYR A 67 3.46 -2.42 -0.02
N ILE A 68 2.52 -2.33 0.91
CA ILE A 68 1.11 -2.02 0.66
C ILE A 68 0.77 -0.69 1.32
N GLN A 69 -0.07 0.13 0.69
CA GLN A 69 -0.53 1.38 1.25
C GLN A 69 -2.01 1.63 0.95
N ALA A 70 -2.69 2.35 1.83
CA ALA A 70 -4.04 2.84 1.64
C ALA A 70 -4.11 4.33 1.94
N ALA A 71 -4.99 5.03 1.23
CA ALA A 71 -5.30 6.42 1.51
C ALA A 71 -6.77 6.75 1.18
N GLY A 72 -7.37 7.67 1.93
CA GLY A 72 -8.75 8.10 1.73
C GLY A 72 -9.54 8.31 3.03
N LEU A 73 -10.82 7.93 3.00
CA LEU A 73 -11.74 7.94 4.14
C LEU A 73 -12.18 6.50 4.47
N PRO A 74 -12.67 6.22 5.69
CA PRO A 74 -13.03 4.86 6.10
C PRO A 74 -14.03 4.16 5.19
N GLU A 75 -14.92 4.90 4.54
CA GLU A 75 -15.94 4.36 3.64
C GLU A 75 -15.49 4.36 2.16
N ALA A 76 -14.35 4.97 1.85
CA ALA A 76 -13.82 5.07 0.49
C ALA A 76 -12.30 5.32 0.52
N MET A 77 -11.54 4.25 0.29
CA MET A 77 -10.09 4.25 0.20
C MET A 77 -9.62 3.67 -1.13
N THR A 78 -8.48 4.15 -1.62
CA THR A 78 -7.69 3.44 -2.63
C THR A 78 -6.61 2.63 -1.94
N VAL A 79 -6.32 1.43 -2.45
CA VAL A 79 -5.21 0.59 -1.96
C VAL A 79 -4.23 0.34 -3.10
N GLU A 80 -2.94 0.48 -2.80
CA GLU A 80 -1.86 0.27 -3.75
C GLU A 80 -0.83 -0.71 -3.16
N ILE A 81 -0.22 -1.51 -4.03
CA ILE A 81 0.86 -2.43 -3.67
C ILE A 81 2.05 -2.22 -4.60
N ARG A 82 3.27 -2.27 -4.06
CA ARG A 82 4.51 -2.36 -4.84
C ARG A 82 5.18 -3.71 -4.60
N LYS A 83 5.41 -4.46 -5.68
CA LYS A 83 5.99 -5.82 -5.64
C LYS A 83 6.94 -6.07 -6.83
N PRO A 84 7.79 -7.11 -6.80
CA PRO A 84 8.66 -7.42 -7.92
C PRO A 84 7.84 -7.79 -9.17
N GLY A 85 8.29 -7.39 -10.35
CA GLY A 85 7.59 -7.68 -11.61
C GLY A 85 7.82 -6.63 -12.70
N GLY A 86 7.06 -6.75 -13.80
CA GLY A 86 7.03 -5.77 -14.88
C GLY A 86 8.16 -5.87 -15.90
N HIS A 87 8.73 -7.05 -16.10
CA HIS A 87 9.80 -7.28 -17.06
C HIS A 87 9.39 -6.90 -18.50
N GLU A 88 8.12 -7.07 -18.83
CA GLU A 88 7.49 -6.65 -20.10
C GLU A 88 7.54 -5.13 -20.32
N TRP A 89 7.66 -4.34 -19.24
CA TRP A 89 7.85 -2.89 -19.28
C TRP A 89 9.31 -2.46 -19.02
N GLY A 90 10.23 -3.44 -18.92
CA GLY A 90 11.62 -3.21 -18.53
C GLY A 90 11.79 -2.75 -17.08
N ALA A 91 10.81 -3.04 -16.22
CA ALA A 91 10.85 -2.77 -14.79
C ALA A 91 11.24 -4.04 -14.00
N VAL A 92 11.76 -3.82 -12.78
CA VAL A 92 12.03 -4.88 -11.79
C VAL A 92 11.07 -4.82 -10.60
N TRP A 93 10.45 -3.66 -10.39
CA TRP A 93 9.37 -3.45 -9.43
C TRP A 93 8.23 -2.70 -10.11
N VAL A 94 7.01 -3.00 -9.73
CA VAL A 94 5.84 -2.27 -10.22
C VAL A 94 4.94 -1.91 -9.04
N ARG A 95 4.46 -0.67 -9.06
CA ARG A 95 3.38 -0.21 -8.20
C ARG A 95 2.06 -0.36 -8.95
N TYR A 96 1.09 -0.94 -8.27
CA TYR A 96 -0.24 -1.23 -8.79
C TYR A 96 -1.28 -0.57 -7.90
N THR A 97 -2.37 -0.12 -8.51
CA THR A 97 -3.65 0.06 -7.80
C THR A 97 -4.36 -1.29 -7.74
N ILE A 98 -4.86 -1.66 -6.57
CA ILE A 98 -5.65 -2.89 -6.38
C ILE A 98 -7.10 -2.56 -6.70
N GLY A 99 -7.80 -3.49 -7.36
CA GLY A 99 -9.25 -3.41 -7.53
C GLY A 99 -9.92 -4.78 -7.40
N HIS A 100 -11.23 -4.78 -7.19
CA HIS A 100 -12.09 -5.96 -7.34
C HIS A 100 -12.05 -6.47 -8.79
N LEU A 101 -12.28 -7.77 -8.97
CA LEU A 101 -12.55 -8.34 -10.30
C LEU A 101 -13.83 -7.73 -10.87
N ASP A 102 -13.71 -6.75 -11.76
CA ASP A 102 -14.81 -6.32 -12.63
C ASP A 102 -14.38 -6.45 -14.09
N THR A 103 -15.20 -7.14 -14.86
CA THR A 103 -15.01 -7.32 -16.31
C THR A 103 -15.38 -6.06 -17.12
N ARG A 104 -15.90 -5.02 -16.47
CA ARG A 104 -16.32 -3.77 -17.10
C ARG A 104 -15.29 -2.68 -16.88
N THR A 105 -15.01 -1.92 -17.94
CA THR A 105 -14.32 -0.64 -17.81
C THR A 105 -15.23 0.34 -17.11
N GLU A 106 -14.99 0.59 -15.83
CA GLU A 106 -15.71 1.58 -15.04
C GLU A 106 -15.05 2.97 -15.16
N PRO A 107 -15.84 4.05 -15.15
CA PRO A 107 -15.27 5.39 -15.11
C PRO A 107 -14.61 5.66 -13.75
N ALA A 108 -13.50 6.39 -13.76
CA ALA A 108 -12.91 6.95 -12.55
C ALA A 108 -13.76 8.14 -12.07
N ASP A 109 -14.80 7.87 -11.28
CA ASP A 109 -15.81 8.85 -10.86
C ASP A 109 -15.94 8.99 -9.33
N VAL A 110 -15.18 8.22 -8.55
CA VAL A 110 -15.17 8.33 -7.08
C VAL A 110 -14.04 9.25 -6.62
N PRO A 111 -14.34 10.38 -5.95
CA PRO A 111 -13.32 11.27 -5.41
C PRO A 111 -12.75 10.72 -4.11
N ILE A 112 -11.46 10.40 -4.10
CA ILE A 112 -10.70 10.06 -2.89
C ILE A 112 -9.84 11.26 -2.49
N ARG A 113 -10.04 11.75 -1.27
CA ARG A 113 -9.23 12.84 -0.70
C ARG A 113 -7.88 12.29 -0.23
N LEU A 114 -6.81 12.91 -0.69
CA LEU A 114 -5.42 12.64 -0.32
C LEU A 114 -4.81 13.94 0.21
N ALA A 115 -3.66 13.85 0.90
CA ALA A 115 -2.98 15.02 1.47
C ALA A 115 -2.70 16.16 0.46
N TYR A 116 -2.51 15.84 -0.82
CA TYR A 116 -2.15 16.82 -1.85
C TYR A 116 -3.24 17.05 -2.91
N GLY A 117 -4.46 16.55 -2.70
CA GLY A 117 -5.56 16.78 -3.63
C GLY A 117 -6.62 15.68 -3.64
N VAL A 118 -7.46 15.71 -4.68
CA VAL A 118 -8.49 14.69 -4.92
C VAL A 118 -8.07 13.84 -6.11
N LYS A 119 -8.04 12.52 -5.93
CA LYS A 119 -7.82 11.55 -7.01
C LYS A 119 -9.17 10.93 -7.37
N MET A 120 -9.48 10.88 -8.66
CA MET A 120 -10.66 10.16 -9.15
C MET A 120 -10.29 8.69 -9.34
N ILE A 121 -11.05 7.81 -8.72
CA ILE A 121 -10.79 6.36 -8.66
C ILE A 121 -12.00 5.61 -9.23
N SER A 122 -11.72 4.51 -9.93
CA SER A 122 -12.76 3.58 -10.41
C SER A 122 -13.47 2.95 -9.21
N ARG A 123 -14.79 2.71 -9.28
CA ARG A 123 -15.52 2.10 -8.15
C ARG A 123 -14.97 0.73 -7.77
N SER A 124 -14.55 -0.06 -8.76
CA SER A 124 -13.82 -1.32 -8.57
C SER A 124 -12.51 -1.18 -7.80
N GLN A 125 -11.98 0.02 -7.58
CA GLN A 125 -10.73 0.29 -6.85
C GLN A 125 -10.97 1.00 -5.50
N VAL A 126 -12.23 1.07 -5.07
CA VAL A 126 -12.63 1.71 -3.82
C VAL A 126 -12.96 0.64 -2.78
N PHE A 127 -12.28 0.73 -1.65
CA PHE A 127 -12.40 -0.17 -0.52
C PHE A 127 -12.95 0.57 0.68
N ASP A 128 -13.73 -0.12 1.52
CA ASP A 128 -13.93 0.34 2.89
C ASP A 128 -12.72 -0.03 3.78
N ALA A 129 -12.69 0.50 4.99
CA ALA A 129 -11.60 0.27 5.95
C ALA A 129 -11.47 -1.20 6.38
N ASP A 130 -12.55 -1.98 6.34
CA ASP A 130 -12.54 -3.37 6.78
C ASP A 130 -11.95 -4.27 5.70
N GLU A 131 -12.37 -4.10 4.45
CA GLU A 131 -11.78 -4.78 3.30
C GLU A 131 -10.31 -4.40 3.10
N ALA A 132 -9.98 -3.11 3.23
CA ALA A 132 -8.59 -2.66 3.20
C ALA A 132 -7.76 -3.31 4.32
N ALA A 133 -8.32 -3.50 5.52
CA ALA A 133 -7.63 -4.18 6.61
C ALA A 133 -7.38 -5.67 6.31
N GLU A 134 -8.30 -6.34 5.60
CA GLU A 134 -8.10 -7.71 5.13
C GLU A 134 -6.94 -7.81 4.14
N LEU A 135 -6.84 -6.87 3.18
CA LEU A 135 -5.72 -6.78 2.25
C LEU A 135 -4.39 -6.55 2.97
N PHE A 136 -4.34 -5.63 3.94
CA PHE A 136 -3.15 -5.39 4.77
C PHE A 136 -2.77 -6.62 5.58
N PHE A 137 -3.75 -7.30 6.17
CA PHE A 137 -3.50 -8.50 6.96
C PHE A 137 -3.01 -9.65 6.07
N ALA A 138 -3.55 -9.82 4.87
CA ALA A 138 -3.05 -10.79 3.89
C ALA A 138 -1.59 -10.48 3.51
N TYR A 139 -1.30 -9.25 3.09
CA TYR A 139 0.06 -8.81 2.74
C TYR A 139 1.05 -9.01 3.89
N TYR A 140 0.66 -8.64 5.12
CA TYR A 140 1.46 -8.86 6.31
C TYR A 140 1.82 -10.35 6.56
N LYS A 141 0.95 -11.28 6.13
CA LYS A 141 1.13 -12.71 6.32
C LYS A 141 1.90 -13.38 5.18
N THR A 142 1.76 -12.89 3.95
CA THR A 142 2.22 -13.59 2.74
C THR A 142 3.20 -12.78 1.88
N GLY A 143 3.26 -11.46 2.07
CA GLY A 143 3.94 -10.52 1.17
C GLY A 143 3.15 -10.21 -0.11
N ASP A 144 1.90 -10.65 -0.23
CA ASP A 144 1.07 -10.50 -1.42
C ASP A 144 -0.42 -10.33 -1.07
N ILE A 145 -1.24 -9.99 -2.06
CA ILE A 145 -2.70 -9.93 -1.90
C ILE A 145 -3.37 -11.29 -2.22
N PRO A 146 -4.59 -11.54 -1.70
CA PRO A 146 -5.35 -12.74 -2.04
C PRO A 146 -5.73 -12.81 -3.53
N ASP A 147 -6.05 -14.00 -4.02
CA ASP A 147 -6.79 -14.16 -5.27
C ASP A 147 -8.16 -13.45 -5.18
N GLY A 148 -8.71 -13.02 -6.31
CA GLY A 148 -10.01 -12.33 -6.33
C GLY A 148 -9.92 -10.81 -6.53
N TYR A 149 -8.70 -10.29 -6.70
CA TYR A 149 -8.42 -8.89 -6.99
C TYR A 149 -7.64 -8.76 -8.31
N GLU A 150 -7.79 -7.61 -8.96
CA GLU A 150 -7.01 -7.19 -10.12
C GLU A 150 -5.96 -6.16 -9.73
N LEU A 151 -4.85 -6.18 -10.47
CA LEU A 151 -3.76 -5.22 -10.31
C LEU A 151 -3.65 -4.37 -11.56
N GLN A 152 -3.95 -3.07 -11.43
CA GLN A 152 -3.73 -2.10 -12.50
C GLN A 152 -2.35 -1.43 -12.31
N PRO A 153 -1.39 -1.61 -13.23
CA PRO A 153 -0.07 -1.00 -13.10
C PRO A 153 -0.18 0.52 -13.22
N ILE A 154 0.53 1.23 -12.34
CA ILE A 154 0.61 2.70 -12.37
C ILE A 154 2.05 3.20 -12.58
N GLU A 155 3.05 2.52 -12.02
CA GLU A 155 4.46 2.89 -12.19
C GLU A 155 5.37 1.66 -12.17
N GLY A 156 6.32 1.61 -13.10
CA GLY A 156 7.42 0.66 -13.10
C GLY A 156 8.72 1.31 -12.61
N TYR A 157 9.58 0.55 -11.94
CA TYR A 157 10.88 1.00 -11.46
C TYR A 157 11.97 0.08 -12.02
N ARG A 158 12.96 0.66 -12.69
CA ARG A 158 14.12 -0.05 -13.23
C ARG A 158 15.18 -0.27 -12.15
N THR A 159 16.17 -1.12 -12.45
CA THR A 159 17.29 -1.43 -11.55
C THR A 159 18.11 -0.19 -11.19
N ASP A 160 18.20 0.78 -12.08
CA ASP A 160 18.89 2.07 -11.86
C ASP A 160 18.03 3.10 -11.11
N GLY A 161 16.82 2.73 -10.68
CA GLY A 161 15.86 3.61 -10.00
C GLY A 161 15.00 4.45 -10.94
N THR A 162 15.21 4.39 -12.26
CA THR A 162 14.40 5.15 -13.22
C THR A 162 12.95 4.70 -13.18
N VAL A 163 12.03 5.67 -13.11
CA VAL A 163 10.58 5.43 -13.12
C VAL A 163 10.06 5.36 -14.57
N VAL A 164 9.15 4.43 -14.81
CA VAL A 164 8.36 4.27 -16.03
C VAL A 164 6.91 4.53 -15.68
N ASP A 165 6.29 5.52 -16.32
CA ASP A 165 4.86 5.72 -16.19
C ASP A 165 4.11 4.59 -16.90
N LEU A 166 3.28 3.87 -16.15
CA LEU A 166 2.44 2.78 -16.65
C LEU A 166 0.95 3.11 -16.56
N SER A 167 0.62 4.29 -16.02
CA SER A 167 -0.75 4.79 -16.03
C SER A 167 -1.15 5.11 -17.47
N LYS A 168 -2.22 4.47 -17.94
CA LYS A 168 -2.78 4.67 -19.28
C LYS A 168 -4.08 5.45 -19.19
#